data_AF-A0A6C0GFA0-F1
#
_entry.id   AF-A0A6C0GFA0-F1
#
_cell.length_a   1.000
_cell.length_b   1.000
_cell.length_c   1.000
_cell.angle_alpha   90.00
_cell.angle_beta   90.00
_cell.angle_gamma   90.00
#
_symmetry.space_group_name_H-M   'P 1'
#
loop_
_entity.id
_entity.type
_entity.pdbx_description
1 polymer ?
#
loop_
_entity_poly.entity_id
_entity_poly.type
_entity_poly.pdbx_seq_one_letter_code
_entity_poly.pdbx_strand_id
1 'polypeptide(L)' 'MLTLFQLQHLPLQEQTQYVLEHGDFFATQIKEDFVANLYWINNIHAKLIFSDETDEIIEVIFNEDSVNDYMR' A
#
# COMPACT_ATOMS: atom_id res chain seq x y z
N MET A 1 14.63 7.57 2.63
CA MET A 1 13.21 7.18 2.50
C MET A 1 12.35 8.43 2.45
N LEU A 2 11.28 8.39 1.65
CA LEU A 2 10.29 9.44 1.56
C LEU A 2 9.35 9.40 2.77
N THR A 3 8.85 10.57 3.17
CA THR A 3 7.80 10.71 4.19
C THR A 3 6.43 10.29 3.63
N LEU A 4 5.46 9.98 4.49
CA LEU A 4 4.08 9.67 4.09
C LEU A 4 3.51 10.76 3.15
N PHE A 5 3.69 12.03 3.52
CA PHE A 5 3.23 13.16 2.72
C PHE A 5 3.86 13.18 1.32
N GLN A 6 5.16 12.91 1.21
CA GLN A 6 5.84 12.85 -0.08
C GLN A 6 5.33 11.68 -0.93
N LEU A 7 5.12 10.50 -0.32
CA LEU A 7 4.60 9.32 -1.01
C LEU A 7 3.21 9.56 -1.60
N GLN A 8 2.31 10.17 -0.84
CA GLN A 8 0.94 10.46 -1.28
C GLN A 8 0.86 11.45 -2.45
N HIS A 9 1.91 12.25 -2.69
CA HIS A 9 1.97 13.21 -3.79
C HIS A 9 2.66 12.68 -5.05
N LEU A 10 3.23 11.47 -5.00
CA LEU A 10 3.82 10.85 -6.19
C LEU A 10 2.71 10.36 -7.15
N PRO A 11 3.00 10.24 -8.46
CA PRO A 11 2.15 9.49 -9.39
C PRO A 11 1.97 8.03 -8.95
N LEU A 12 0.83 7.41 -9.27
CA LEU A 12 0.51 6.02 -8.90
C LEU A 12 1.62 5.02 -9.26
N GLN A 13 2.22 5.18 -10.45
CA GLN A 13 3.31 4.33 -10.91
C GLN A 13 4.57 4.46 -10.03
N GLU A 14 4.91 5.68 -9.60
CA GLU A 14 6.06 5.92 -8.71
C GLU A 14 5.77 5.47 -7.27
N GLN A 15 4.53 5.65 -6.79
CA GLN A 15 4.08 5.09 -5.50
C GLN A 15 4.24 3.57 -5.49
N THR A 16 3.75 2.91 -6.54
CA THR A 16 3.85 1.47 -6.72
C THR A 16 5.30 1.01 -6.73
N GLN A 17 6.13 1.63 -7.58
CA GLN A 17 7.55 1.28 -7.68
C GLN A 17 8.25 1.42 -6.32
N TYR A 18 7.99 2.51 -5.60
CA TYR A 18 8.57 2.73 -4.29
C TYR A 18 8.17 1.64 -3.28
N VAL A 19 6.90 1.22 -3.27
CA VAL A 19 6.43 0.12 -2.41
C VAL A 19 7.11 -1.19 -2.77
N LEU A 20 7.26 -1.50 -4.05
CA LEU A 20 7.89 -2.75 -4.49
C LEU A 20 9.41 -2.77 -4.22
N GLU A 21 10.07 -1.61 -4.24
CA GLU A 21 11.52 -1.49 -3.99
C GLU A 21 11.87 -1.45 -2.50
N HIS A 22 11.00 -0.88 -1.66
CA HIS A 22 11.31 -0.59 -0.26
C HIS A 22 10.36 -1.25 0.74
N GLY A 23 9.28 -1.87 0.28
CA GLY A 23 8.28 -2.50 1.12
C GLY A 23 8.55 -3.97 1.39
N ASP A 24 8.41 -4.34 2.65
CA ASP A 24 8.37 -5.73 3.09
C ASP A 24 6.94 -6.26 2.97
N PHE A 25 6.71 -7.16 2.02
CA PHE A 25 5.43 -7.83 1.86
C PHE A 25 5.09 -8.66 3.11
N PHE A 26 3.87 -8.52 3.63
CA PHE A 26 3.45 -9.28 4.82
C PHE A 26 2.11 -10.01 4.66
N ALA A 27 1.22 -9.56 3.78
CA ALA A 27 -0.07 -10.22 3.58
C ALA A 27 -0.74 -9.83 2.27
N THR A 28 -1.63 -10.71 1.79
CA THR A 28 -2.60 -10.40 0.74
C THR A 28 -3.99 -10.43 1.34
N GLN A 29 -4.79 -9.41 1.06
CA GLN A 29 -6.20 -9.32 1.42
C GLN A 29 -7.03 -9.42 0.14
N ILE A 30 -7.92 -10.40 0.08
CA ILE A 30 -8.85 -10.59 -1.04
C ILE A 30 -10.24 -10.22 -0.54
N LYS A 31 -10.93 -9.31 -1.23
CA LYS A 31 -12.31 -8.92 -0.96
C LYS A 31 -13.06 -8.90 -2.28
N GLU A 32 -14.00 -9.83 -2.45
CA GLU A 32 -14.95 -9.98 -3.57
C GLU A 32 -14.44 -9.51 -4.95
N ASP A 33 -14.36 -8.20 -5.19
CA ASP A 33 -13.99 -7.59 -6.48
C ASP A 33 -12.55 -7.01 -6.56
N PHE A 34 -11.73 -7.14 -5.52
CA PHE A 34 -10.35 -6.65 -5.53
C PHE A 34 -9.39 -7.48 -4.68
N VAL A 35 -8.12 -7.49 -5.13
CA VAL A 35 -6.98 -8.06 -4.40
C VAL A 35 -6.12 -6.91 -3.89
N ALA A 36 -5.67 -6.98 -2.65
CA ALA A 36 -4.80 -5.98 -2.05
C ALA A 36 -3.56 -6.63 -1.44
N ASN A 37 -2.37 -6.26 -1.92
CA ASN A 37 -1.11 -6.67 -1.31
C ASN A 37 -0.66 -5.64 -0.29
N LEU A 38 -0.35 -6.10 0.91
CA LEU A 38 -0.01 -5.28 2.07
C LEU A 38 1.50 -5.34 2.31
N TYR A 39 2.10 -4.17 2.47
CA TYR A 39 3.54 -3.98 2.64
C TYR A 39 3.82 -3.08 3.84
N TRP A 40 4.95 -3.33 4.48
CA TRP A 40 5.52 -2.47 5.49
C TRP A 40 6.70 -1.69 4.92
N ILE A 41 6.71 -0.38 5.11
CA ILE A 41 7.84 0.48 4.78
C ILE A 41 8.16 1.29 6.02
N ASN A 42 9.16 0.83 6.80
CA ASN A 42 9.42 1.34 8.16
C ASN A 42 8.14 1.33 9.04
N ASN A 43 7.60 2.52 9.33
CA ASN A 43 6.43 2.77 10.17
C ASN A 43 5.17 3.10 9.33
N ILE A 44 5.23 2.87 8.02
CA ILE A 44 4.14 3.12 7.07
C ILE A 44 3.63 1.78 6.56
N HIS A 45 2.32 1.59 6.67
CA HIS A 45 1.58 0.56 5.98
C HIS A 45 1.25 1.02 4.56
N ALA A 46 1.62 0.22 3.56
CA ALA A 46 1.20 0.42 2.18
C ALA A 46 0.26 -0.70 1.74
N LYS A 47 -0.78 -0.35 0.98
CA LYS A 47 -1.70 -1.29 0.34
C LYS A 47 -1.69 -1.05 -1.16
N LEU A 48 -1.24 -2.03 -1.94
CA LEU A 48 -1.36 -2.03 -3.40
C LEU A 48 -2.67 -2.72 -3.76
N ILE A 49 -3.62 -2.01 -4.35
CA ILE A 49 -4.94 -2.54 -4.74
C ILE A 49 -4.91 -2.85 -6.23
N PHE A 50 -5.27 -4.08 -6.57
CA PHE A 50 -5.31 -4.63 -7.91
C PHE A 50 -6.77 -4.77 -8.36
N SER A 51 -7.01 -4.44 -9.63
CA SER A 51 -8.25 -4.78 -10.32
C SER A 51 -8.26 -6.27 -10.68
N ASP A 52 -9.32 -6.99 -10.29
CA ASP A 52 -9.48 -8.41 -10.65
C ASP A 52 -9.67 -8.61 -12.17
N GLU A 53 -10.13 -7.59 -12.89
CA GLU A 53 -10.38 -7.66 -14.34
C GLU A 53 -9.12 -7.50 -15.19
N THR A 54 -8.17 -6.68 -14.73
CA THR A 54 -6.99 -6.28 -15.53
C THR A 54 -5.65 -6.70 -14.93
N ASP A 55 -5.64 -7.20 -13.69
CA ASP A 55 -4.43 -7.50 -12.90
C ASP A 55 -3.49 -6.27 -12.75
N GLU A 56 -4.05 -5.07 -12.93
CA GLU A 56 -3.33 -3.80 -12.81
C GLU A 56 -3.56 -3.16 -11.44
N ILE A 57 -2.54 -2.46 -10.94
CA ILE A 57 -2.65 -1.66 -9.72
C ILE A 57 -3.44 -0.40 -10.04
N ILE A 58 -4.60 -0.26 -9.39
CA ILE A 58 -5.51 0.88 -9.56
C ILE A 58 -5.31 1.95 -8.49
N GLU A 59 -4.81 1.56 -7.32
CA GLU A 59 -4.67 2.45 -6.18
C GLU A 59 -3.55 1.98 -5.24
N VAL A 60 -2.87 2.94 -4.63
CA VAL A 60 -1.95 2.70 -3.51
C VAL A 60 -2.39 3.53 -2.31
N ILE A 61 -2.63 2.87 -1.19
CA ILE A 61 -3.01 3.53 0.07
C ILE A 61 -1.84 3.44 1.04
N PHE A 62 -1.37 4.59 1.51
CA PHE A 62 -0.39 4.68 2.58
C PHE A 62 -1.03 5.19 3.87
N ASN A 63 -0.79 4.48 4.96
CA ASN A 63 -1.18 4.88 6.31
C ASN A 63 0.02 4.77 7.24
N GLU A 64 0.22 5.77 8.09
CA GLU A 64 1.09 5.59 9.25
C GLU A 64 0.41 4.62 10.23
N ASP A 65 1.23 3.84 10.94
CA ASP A 65 0.74 2.97 11.99
C ASP A 65 0.18 3.84 13.13
N SER A 66 -1.11 4.13 13.04
CA SER A 66 -1.93 4.58 14.14
C SER A 66 -2.00 3.40 15.11
N VAL A 67 -1.09 3.38 16.10
CA VAL A 67 -1.11 2.46 17.25
C VAL A 67 -2.51 2.39 17.92
N ASN A 68 -3.42 3.32 17.60
CA ASN A 68 -4.78 3.39 18.11
C ASN A 68 -5.84 2.55 17.37
N ASP A 69 -5.61 2.06 16.15
CA ASP A 69 -6.67 1.32 15.43
C ASP A 69 -6.74 -0.19 15.73
N TYR A 70 -5.74 -0.74 16.44
CA TYR A 70 -5.75 -2.13 16.91
C TYR A 70 -6.23 -2.30 18.37
N MET A 71 -6.60 -1.21 19.05
CA MET A 71 -7.15 -1.23 20.42
C MET A 71 -8.65 -0.89 20.46
N ARG A 72 -9.45 -1.35 19.49
CA ARG A 72 -10.92 -1.21 19.55
C ARG A 72 -11.66 -2.47 19.16
#